data_AF-M5RF06-F1
#
_entry.id   AF-M5RF06-F1
#
_cell.length_a   1.000
_cell.length_b   1.000
_cell.length_c   1.000
_cell.angle_alpha   90.00
_cell.angle_beta   90.00
_cell.angle_gamma   90.00
#
_symmetry.space_group_name_H-M   'P 1'
#
loop_
_entity.id
_entity.type
_entity.pdbx_description
1 polymer ?
#
loop_
_entity_poly.entity_id
_entity_poly.type
_entity_poly.pdbx_seq_one_letter_code
_entity_poly.pdbx_strand_id
1 'polypeptide(L)'
;MLGGLLFVTGILIMAVNWFMTWTTRPPTYEVPVYHTPRLSKEAPEETIDTTSALDDVPVLESAKKLDVFGKMDWHRRWERLPVRFTVLTTLAVVIASLFEIIPTFLIRSNVPTIATVKPYTPLELAGRDIFVAEGCYNCHSQMVRPFVAETKRYGEYSKAGEFIYDRPFQWGSRRIGPDLAREGGKQSSLWHWLHLENPEQVSPGSVMPSYVHLLDTKINFEMIPERVWAAQAMGAPYDFDIADSADIARKQAEVIAADVVSQGGPVQRGELMTFDTKAIALIAFLQRVGTDIFATPEAEPTEETPGDPAAAEEPETEEVAAR
;
A
#
# COMPACT_ATOMS: atom_id res chain seq x y z
N MET A 1 24.55 -0.03 39.73
CA MET A 1 24.81 1.26 40.43
C MET A 1 25.51 2.29 39.54
N LEU A 2 26.58 1.94 38.82
CA LEU A 2 27.31 2.87 37.94
C LEU A 2 26.42 3.58 36.89
N GLY A 3 25.56 2.82 36.19
CA GLY A 3 24.65 3.39 35.18
C GLY A 3 23.62 4.37 35.73
N GLY A 4 23.11 4.12 36.95
CA GLY A 4 22.18 5.04 37.63
C GLY A 4 22.87 6.34 38.06
N LEU A 5 24.12 6.26 38.52
CA LEU A 5 24.92 7.43 38.87
C LEU A 5 25.20 8.29 37.62
N LEU A 6 25.57 7.67 36.49
CA LEU A 6 25.79 8.36 35.22
C LEU A 6 24.52 9.04 34.70
N PHE A 7 23.35 8.39 34.81
CA PHE A 7 22.07 8.97 34.42
C PHE A 7 21.70 10.21 35.25
N VAL A 8 21.83 10.13 36.58
CA VAL A 8 21.55 11.26 37.48
C VAL A 8 22.53 12.41 37.25
N THR A 9 23.81 12.10 37.00
CA THR A 9 24.84 13.11 36.69
C THR A 9 24.52 13.82 35.37
N GLY A 10 24.10 13.07 34.34
CA GLY A 10 23.66 13.64 33.07
C GLY A 10 22.46 14.57 33.21
N ILE A 11 21.46 14.19 34.01
CA ILE A 11 20.30 15.04 34.31
C ILE A 11 20.73 16.32 35.02
N LEU A 12 21.65 16.24 35.98
CA LEU A 12 22.15 17.42 36.70
C LEU A 12 22.90 18.38 35.77
N ILE A 13 23.79 17.86 34.91
CA ILE A 13 24.51 18.70 33.93
C ILE A 13 23.52 19.35 32.97
N MET A 14 22.51 18.60 32.50
CA MET A 14 21.46 19.15 31.63
C MET A 14 20.66 20.25 32.35
N ALA A 15 20.28 20.04 33.61
CA ALA A 15 19.54 21.02 34.40
C ALA A 15 20.38 22.29 34.65
N VAL A 16 21.67 22.14 34.93
CA VAL A 16 22.60 23.26 35.08
C VAL A 16 22.74 24.04 33.77
N ASN A 17 22.94 23.35 32.64
CA ASN A 17 23.04 24.00 31.33
C ASN A 17 21.74 24.72 30.93
N TRP A 18 20.58 24.10 31.20
CA TRP A 18 19.27 24.72 30.96
C TRP A 18 19.08 25.97 31.82
N PHE A 19 19.39 25.88 33.11
CA PHE A 19 19.29 27.03 34.03
C PHE A 19 20.26 28.15 33.65
N MET A 20 21.51 27.82 33.31
CA MET A 20 22.49 28.79 32.84
C MET A 20 22.03 29.46 31.54
N THR A 21 21.52 28.71 30.58
CA THR A 21 20.98 29.25 29.32
C THR A 21 19.80 30.17 29.58
N TRP A 22 18.90 29.80 30.49
CA TRP A 22 17.71 30.59 30.81
C TRP A 22 18.03 31.86 31.59
N THR A 23 19.01 31.80 32.48
CA THR A 23 19.45 32.98 33.27
C THR A 23 20.33 33.93 32.47
N THR A 24 21.04 33.44 31.45
CA THR A 24 21.88 34.26 30.56
C THR A 24 21.16 34.76 29.31
N ARG A 25 19.90 34.36 29.09
CA ARG A 25 19.13 34.83 27.94
C ARG A 25 18.88 36.34 28.04
N PRO A 26 18.91 37.06 26.92
CA PRO A 26 18.49 38.46 26.90
C PRO A 26 16.99 38.58 27.25
N PRO A 27 16.59 39.57 28.07
CA PRO A 27 15.18 39.75 28.47
C PRO A 27 14.30 40.20 27.30
N THR A 28 14.89 40.78 26.27
CA THR A 28 14.25 41.10 25.00
C THR A 28 15.08 40.47 23.90
N TYR A 29 14.45 39.62 23.10
CA TYR A 29 15.03 39.21 21.84
C TYR A 29 14.76 40.34 20.87
N GLU A 30 15.81 40.90 20.27
CA GLU A 30 15.60 41.64 19.03
C GLU A 30 14.89 40.68 18.08
N VAL A 31 13.70 41.08 17.61
CA VAL A 31 13.07 40.40 16.50
C VAL A 31 13.69 41.05 15.27
N PRO A 32 14.76 40.49 14.69
CA PRO A 32 15.30 41.04 13.45
C PRO A 32 14.17 41.06 12.44
N VAL A 33 13.74 42.26 12.05
CA VAL A 33 12.86 42.41 10.92
C VAL A 33 13.73 42.17 9.70
N TYR A 34 13.76 40.93 9.24
CA TYR A 34 14.47 40.55 8.03
C TYR A 34 13.74 41.17 6.84
N HIS A 35 14.25 42.29 6.35
CA HIS A 35 13.86 42.83 5.06
C HIS A 35 14.61 42.05 3.99
N THR A 36 13.90 41.22 3.23
CA THR A 36 14.48 40.64 2.02
C THR A 36 14.62 41.74 0.97
N PRO A 37 15.80 41.89 0.34
CA PRO A 37 15.94 42.78 -0.80
C PRO A 37 14.90 42.41 -1.86
N ARG A 38 14.39 43.41 -2.59
CA ARG A 38 13.55 43.15 -3.77
C ARG A 38 14.36 42.29 -4.74
N LEU A 39 13.70 41.33 -5.40
CA LEU A 39 14.30 40.53 -6.47
C LEU A 39 14.91 41.47 -7.52
N SER A 40 16.24 41.52 -7.60
CA SER A 40 16.98 42.23 -8.63
C SER A 40 17.28 41.29 -9.80
N LYS A 41 17.38 41.84 -11.00
CA LYS A 41 17.87 41.10 -12.17
C LYS A 41 19.38 40.82 -12.10
N GLU A 42 20.10 41.67 -11.37
CA GLU A 42 21.54 41.60 -11.19
C GLU A 42 21.85 40.92 -9.86
N ALA A 43 22.66 39.87 -9.90
CA ALA A 43 23.19 39.24 -8.71
C ALA A 43 24.29 40.15 -8.12
N PRO A 44 24.30 40.42 -6.80
CA PRO A 44 25.40 41.13 -6.17
C PRO A 44 26.72 40.35 -6.38
N GLU A 45 27.80 41.09 -6.62
CA GLU A 45 29.14 40.55 -6.87
C GLU A 45 29.64 39.77 -5.63
N GLU A 46 30.12 38.55 -5.82
CA GLU A 46 30.53 37.66 -4.73
C GLU A 46 32.05 37.55 -4.63
N THR A 47 32.60 37.79 -3.44
CA THR A 47 33.91 37.27 -3.05
C THR A 47 33.73 35.83 -2.61
N ILE A 48 34.00 34.87 -3.50
CA ILE A 48 33.96 33.44 -3.18
C ILE A 48 35.19 33.12 -2.33
N ASP A 49 34.98 32.61 -1.13
CA ASP A 49 36.08 32.13 -0.30
C ASP A 49 36.49 30.71 -0.76
N THR A 50 37.43 30.66 -1.70
CA THR A 50 37.99 29.40 -2.21
C THR A 50 39.11 28.83 -1.34
N THR A 51 39.42 29.45 -0.20
CA THR A 51 40.48 28.98 0.71
C THR A 51 39.98 27.81 1.54
N SER A 52 40.85 26.87 1.93
CA SER A 52 40.46 25.82 2.89
C SER A 52 41.04 26.16 4.26
N ALA A 53 40.28 25.88 5.32
CA ALA A 53 40.79 26.05 6.69
C ALA A 53 41.93 25.07 7.02
N LEU A 54 42.19 24.12 6.12
CA LEU A 54 43.21 23.08 6.23
C LEU A 54 44.46 23.37 5.39
N ASP A 55 44.59 24.57 4.83
CA ASP A 55 45.70 24.90 3.92
C ASP A 55 47.07 24.82 4.62
N ASP A 56 47.14 25.17 5.91
CA ASP A 56 48.34 25.08 6.76
C ASP A 56 48.51 23.73 7.49
N VAL A 57 47.64 22.76 7.22
CA VAL A 57 47.64 21.45 7.89
C VAL A 57 48.14 20.38 6.91
N PRO A 58 49.00 19.43 7.34
CA PRO A 58 49.48 18.34 6.48
C PRO A 58 48.40 17.27 6.27
N VAL A 59 47.32 17.64 5.59
CA VAL A 59 46.25 16.75 5.15
C VAL A 59 46.31 16.48 3.65
N LEU A 60 45.61 15.44 3.21
CA LEU A 60 45.45 15.14 1.79
C LEU A 60 44.75 16.30 1.07
N GLU A 61 45.14 16.56 -0.17
CA GLU A 61 44.51 17.58 -1.03
C GLU A 61 43.01 17.32 -1.26
N SER A 62 42.58 16.05 -1.21
CA SER A 62 41.15 15.70 -1.25
C SER A 62 40.39 16.21 -0.03
N ALA A 63 41.02 16.23 1.15
CA ALA A 63 40.41 16.77 2.37
C ALA A 63 40.24 18.30 2.28
N LYS A 64 41.23 19.01 1.74
CA LYS A 64 41.12 20.47 1.46
C LYS A 64 40.01 20.78 0.46
N LYS A 65 39.89 19.99 -0.62
CA LYS A 65 38.79 20.14 -1.60
C LYS A 65 37.42 19.85 -0.98
N LEU A 66 37.33 18.86 -0.10
CA LEU A 66 36.10 18.56 0.64
C LEU A 66 35.74 19.66 1.65
N ASP A 67 36.74 20.28 2.29
CA ASP A 67 36.55 21.44 3.17
C ASP A 67 35.95 22.63 2.40
N VAL A 68 36.55 23.01 1.27
CA VAL A 68 36.03 24.08 0.40
C VAL A 68 34.65 23.72 -0.17
N PHE A 69 34.44 22.47 -0.60
CA PHE A 69 33.12 22.02 -1.09
C PHE A 69 32.06 22.05 0.03
N GLY A 70 32.45 21.69 1.26
CA GLY A 70 31.63 21.68 2.46
C GLY A 70 31.24 23.07 2.97
N LYS A 71 31.90 24.14 2.52
CA LYS A 71 31.46 25.53 2.73
C LYS A 71 30.14 25.86 2.00
N MET A 72 29.68 25.01 1.08
CA MET A 72 28.37 25.11 0.39
C MET A 72 28.15 26.41 -0.42
N ASP A 73 29.20 27.15 -0.75
CA ASP A 73 29.09 28.35 -1.60
C ASP A 73 28.51 28.04 -3.00
N TRP A 74 28.77 26.84 -3.52
CA TRP A 74 28.18 26.35 -4.77
C TRP A 74 26.65 26.24 -4.68
N HIS A 75 26.12 25.83 -3.52
CA HIS A 75 24.69 25.69 -3.27
C HIS A 75 24.04 27.07 -3.14
N ARG A 76 24.69 27.99 -2.39
CA ARG A 76 24.23 29.37 -2.24
C ARG A 76 24.13 30.11 -3.57
N ARG A 77 24.99 29.79 -4.55
CA ARG A 77 24.89 30.30 -5.92
C ARG A 77 23.61 29.85 -6.62
N TRP A 78 23.16 28.63 -6.38
CA TRP A 78 21.94 28.08 -6.99
C TRP A 78 20.68 28.63 -6.31
N GLU A 79 20.68 28.76 -4.98
CA GLU A 79 19.58 29.34 -4.20
C GLU A 79 19.20 30.77 -4.65
N ARG A 80 20.20 31.55 -5.09
CA ARG A 80 20.00 32.92 -5.63
C ARG A 80 19.28 32.97 -6.97
N LEU A 81 19.14 31.84 -7.66
CA LEU A 81 18.51 31.74 -8.97
C LEU A 81 17.17 31.00 -8.83
N PRO A 82 16.15 31.58 -8.17
CA PRO A 82 14.96 30.86 -7.76
C PRO A 82 14.24 30.18 -8.92
N VAL A 83 14.13 30.86 -10.07
CA VAL A 83 13.50 30.26 -11.26
C VAL A 83 14.29 29.06 -11.79
N ARG A 84 15.62 29.16 -11.89
CA ARG A 84 16.46 28.04 -12.38
C ARG A 84 16.46 26.89 -11.38
N PHE A 85 16.56 27.20 -10.10
CA PHE A 85 16.52 26.20 -9.03
C PHE A 85 15.18 25.45 -9.04
N THR A 86 14.05 26.16 -9.09
CA THR A 86 12.72 25.53 -9.21
C THR A 86 12.63 24.63 -10.43
N VAL A 87 13.06 25.09 -11.61
CA VAL A 87 13.04 24.26 -12.83
C VAL A 87 13.88 22.99 -12.67
N LEU A 88 15.10 23.10 -12.13
CA LEU A 88 15.97 21.95 -11.92
C LEU A 88 15.41 20.97 -10.88
N THR A 89 14.84 21.47 -9.78
CA THR A 89 14.19 20.63 -8.76
C THR A 89 12.95 19.94 -9.31
N THR A 90 12.09 20.65 -10.05
CA THR A 90 10.93 20.05 -10.71
C THR A 90 11.37 18.97 -11.69
N LEU A 91 12.40 19.24 -12.50
CA LEU A 91 12.95 18.26 -13.44
C LEU A 91 13.48 17.02 -12.70
N ALA A 92 14.21 17.21 -11.60
CA ALA A 92 14.74 16.10 -10.80
C ALA A 92 13.60 15.23 -10.22
N VAL A 93 12.55 15.85 -9.68
CA VAL A 93 11.37 15.13 -9.16
C VAL A 93 10.66 14.37 -10.28
N VAL A 94 10.40 15.02 -11.41
CA VAL A 94 9.75 14.38 -12.56
C VAL A 94 10.56 13.20 -13.05
N ILE A 95 11.88 13.36 -13.24
CA ILE A 95 12.75 12.28 -13.68
C ILE A 95 12.71 11.12 -12.69
N ALA A 96 12.88 11.38 -11.39
CA ALA A 96 12.83 10.34 -10.36
C ALA A 96 11.49 9.58 -10.38
N SER A 97 10.36 10.30 -10.43
CA SER A 97 9.03 9.69 -10.51
C SER A 97 8.85 8.87 -11.78
N LEU A 98 9.34 9.33 -12.93
CA LEU A 98 9.25 8.58 -14.19
C LEU A 98 10.08 7.28 -14.13
N PHE A 99 11.26 7.31 -13.53
CA PHE A 99 12.10 6.12 -13.35
C PHE A 99 11.47 5.07 -12.43
N GLU A 100 10.69 5.50 -11.43
CA GLU A 100 9.96 4.57 -10.55
C GLU A 100 8.68 4.04 -11.23
N ILE A 101 7.92 4.92 -11.90
CA ILE A 101 6.58 4.60 -12.40
C ILE A 101 6.63 3.85 -13.74
N ILE A 102 7.38 4.34 -14.74
CA ILE A 102 7.35 3.81 -16.11
C ILE A 102 7.65 2.29 -16.16
N PRO A 103 8.69 1.77 -15.49
CA PRO A 103 9.01 0.35 -15.57
C PRO A 103 7.92 -0.56 -15.00
N THR A 104 7.08 -0.06 -14.08
CA THR A 104 5.99 -0.86 -13.50
C THR A 104 4.82 -1.04 -14.46
N PHE A 105 4.61 -0.11 -15.40
CA PHE A 105 3.57 -0.20 -16.43
C PHE A 105 4.02 -0.88 -17.72
N LEU A 106 5.27 -0.68 -18.15
CA LEU A 106 5.74 -1.17 -19.45
C LEU A 106 6.23 -2.63 -19.43
N ILE A 107 6.78 -3.08 -18.31
CA ILE A 107 7.41 -4.39 -18.20
C ILE A 107 6.39 -5.36 -17.57
N ARG A 108 5.61 -6.06 -18.41
CA ARG A 108 4.54 -6.97 -17.94
C ARG A 108 5.05 -8.05 -16.98
N SER A 109 6.30 -8.51 -17.15
CA SER A 109 6.92 -9.48 -16.23
C SER A 109 7.13 -8.94 -14.82
N ASN A 110 7.05 -7.61 -14.60
CA ASN A 110 7.10 -7.00 -13.27
C ASN A 110 5.76 -7.08 -12.53
N VAL A 111 4.66 -7.42 -13.22
CA VAL A 111 3.34 -7.63 -12.62
C VAL A 111 3.05 -9.13 -12.63
N PRO A 112 3.56 -9.89 -11.65
CA PRO A 112 3.32 -11.33 -11.60
C PRO A 112 1.83 -11.59 -11.41
N THR A 113 1.23 -12.36 -12.30
CA THR A 113 -0.16 -12.82 -12.17
C THR A 113 -0.19 -14.19 -11.50
N ILE A 114 -1.24 -14.46 -10.74
CA ILE A 114 -1.49 -15.79 -10.17
C ILE A 114 -2.73 -16.34 -10.87
N ALA A 115 -2.61 -17.47 -11.56
CA ALA A 115 -3.68 -18.03 -12.40
C ALA A 115 -4.99 -18.29 -11.65
N THR A 116 -4.90 -18.57 -10.36
CA THR A 116 -6.04 -18.85 -9.48
C THR A 116 -6.74 -17.59 -8.96
N VAL A 117 -6.11 -16.41 -9.09
CA VAL A 117 -6.71 -15.14 -8.65
C VAL A 117 -7.73 -14.70 -9.69
N LYS A 118 -9.00 -14.64 -9.28
CA LYS A 118 -10.13 -14.16 -10.09
C LYS A 118 -10.63 -12.82 -9.57
N PRO A 119 -11.28 -11.98 -10.40
CA PRO A 119 -11.94 -10.78 -9.93
C PRO A 119 -12.95 -11.07 -8.81
N TYR A 120 -13.17 -10.07 -7.95
CA TYR A 120 -14.21 -10.15 -6.94
C TYR A 120 -15.58 -10.37 -7.57
N THR A 121 -16.38 -11.24 -6.96
CA THR A 121 -17.79 -11.35 -7.33
C THR A 121 -18.51 -10.00 -7.14
N PRO A 122 -19.68 -9.79 -7.75
CA PRO A 122 -20.43 -8.54 -7.61
C PRO A 122 -20.71 -8.14 -6.15
N LEU A 123 -21.01 -9.10 -5.26
CA LEU A 123 -21.25 -8.82 -3.84
C LEU A 123 -19.94 -8.53 -3.08
N GLU A 124 -18.87 -9.28 -3.36
CA GLU A 124 -17.55 -9.06 -2.76
C GLU A 124 -17.00 -7.69 -3.14
N LEU A 125 -17.20 -7.25 -4.38
CA LEU A 125 -16.80 -5.92 -4.83
C LEU A 125 -17.54 -4.82 -4.07
N ALA A 126 -18.86 -4.97 -3.89
CA ALA A 126 -19.64 -4.04 -3.06
C ALA A 126 -19.18 -4.06 -1.59
N GLY A 127 -18.85 -5.24 -1.05
CA GLY A 127 -18.30 -5.40 0.29
C GLY A 127 -16.94 -4.72 0.48
N ARG A 128 -16.07 -4.84 -0.52
CA ARG A 128 -14.78 -4.15 -0.57
C ARG A 128 -14.95 -2.64 -0.56
N ASP A 129 -15.89 -2.13 -1.34
CA ASP A 129 -16.15 -0.68 -1.35
C ASP A 129 -16.73 -0.20 -0.01
N ILE A 130 -17.51 -1.03 0.69
CA ILE A 130 -17.92 -0.77 2.07
C ILE A 130 -16.71 -0.76 3.00
N PHE A 131 -15.79 -1.73 2.89
CA PHE A 131 -14.54 -1.76 3.66
C PHE A 131 -13.72 -0.47 3.49
N VAL A 132 -13.66 0.06 2.27
CA VAL A 132 -13.02 1.35 1.98
C VAL A 132 -13.81 2.52 2.56
N ALA A 133 -15.13 2.56 2.38
CA ALA A 133 -15.99 3.63 2.87
C ALA A 133 -15.98 3.77 4.40
N GLU A 134 -15.89 2.65 5.10
CA GLU A 134 -15.81 2.59 6.57
C GLU A 134 -14.40 2.84 7.11
N GLY A 135 -13.40 2.95 6.22
CA GLY A 135 -12.03 3.27 6.61
C GLY A 135 -11.32 2.13 7.36
N CYS A 136 -11.75 0.88 7.16
CA CYS A 136 -11.18 -0.29 7.83
C CYS A 136 -9.65 -0.41 7.61
N TYR A 137 -9.17 0.06 6.45
CA TYR A 137 -7.74 0.10 6.07
C TYR A 137 -6.86 0.95 7.00
N ASN A 138 -7.45 1.85 7.81
CA ASN A 138 -6.70 2.65 8.78
C ASN A 138 -6.25 1.83 10.00
N CYS A 139 -6.94 0.71 10.27
CA CYS A 139 -6.70 -0.17 11.41
C CYS A 139 -6.17 -1.54 10.99
N HIS A 140 -6.54 -2.01 9.80
CA HIS A 140 -6.22 -3.32 9.27
C HIS A 140 -5.42 -3.21 7.98
N SER A 141 -4.30 -3.90 7.93
CA SER A 141 -3.55 -4.09 6.68
C SER A 141 -4.04 -5.33 5.94
N GLN A 142 -3.82 -5.37 4.63
CA GLN A 142 -3.96 -6.57 3.81
C GLN A 142 -2.65 -6.87 3.09
N MET A 143 -1.55 -6.95 3.85
CA MET A 143 -0.23 -7.27 3.32
C MET A 143 0.63 -7.96 4.39
N VAL A 144 0.68 -9.29 4.34
CA VAL A 144 1.54 -10.10 5.21
C VAL A 144 2.98 -9.99 4.71
N ARG A 145 3.89 -9.53 5.56
CA ARG A 145 5.31 -9.35 5.20
C ARG A 145 6.06 -10.69 5.25
N PRO A 146 7.13 -10.87 4.45
CA PRO A 146 7.90 -12.13 4.37
C PRO A 146 8.86 -12.30 5.58
N PHE A 147 8.32 -12.27 6.79
CA PHE A 147 9.03 -12.56 8.03
C PHE A 147 8.43 -13.78 8.71
N VAL A 148 9.28 -14.63 9.30
CA VAL A 148 8.84 -15.85 10.00
C VAL A 148 7.78 -15.56 11.07
N ALA A 149 7.91 -14.44 11.80
CA ALA A 149 6.95 -14.07 12.82
C ALA A 149 5.58 -13.64 12.24
N GLU A 150 5.56 -13.00 11.07
CA GLU A 150 4.31 -12.65 10.41
C GLU A 150 3.66 -13.86 9.78
N THR A 151 4.46 -14.72 9.13
CA THR A 151 3.89 -15.88 8.46
C THR A 151 3.32 -16.89 9.45
N LYS A 152 3.95 -17.05 10.62
CA LYS A 152 3.38 -17.83 11.73
C LYS A 152 2.09 -17.25 12.29
N ARG A 153 1.92 -15.92 12.25
CA ARG A 153 0.75 -15.25 12.83
C ARG A 153 -0.42 -15.19 11.86
N TYR A 154 -0.17 -14.83 10.61
CA TYR A 154 -1.21 -14.51 9.64
C TYR A 154 -1.33 -15.55 8.52
N GLY A 155 -0.28 -16.33 8.23
CA GLY A 155 -0.24 -17.31 7.14
C GLY A 155 0.78 -16.94 6.07
N GLU A 156 0.64 -17.50 4.87
CA GLU A 156 1.57 -17.24 3.75
C GLU A 156 1.75 -15.73 3.49
N TYR A 157 2.98 -15.29 3.17
CA TYR A 157 3.24 -13.87 2.89
C TYR A 157 2.52 -13.43 1.62
N SER A 158 2.22 -12.13 1.51
CA SER A 158 1.49 -11.58 0.37
C SER A 158 2.37 -11.48 -0.88
N LYS A 159 1.81 -11.90 -2.02
CA LYS A 159 2.41 -11.85 -3.35
C LYS A 159 1.74 -10.74 -4.16
N ALA A 160 2.50 -10.05 -5.00
CA ALA A 160 1.99 -8.91 -5.77
C ALA A 160 0.78 -9.26 -6.65
N GLY A 161 0.74 -10.48 -7.21
CA GLY A 161 -0.35 -10.94 -8.08
C GLY A 161 -1.71 -11.11 -7.41
N GLU A 162 -1.76 -11.14 -6.08
CA GLU A 162 -3.02 -11.23 -5.33
C GLU A 162 -3.84 -9.93 -5.42
N PHE A 163 -3.16 -8.80 -5.66
CA PHE A 163 -3.76 -7.47 -5.63
C PHE A 163 -4.06 -6.91 -7.03
N ILE A 164 -3.96 -7.73 -8.08
CA ILE A 164 -4.07 -7.25 -9.46
C ILE A 164 -5.44 -6.65 -9.79
N TYR A 165 -6.48 -7.06 -9.06
CA TYR A 165 -7.84 -6.54 -9.20
C TYR A 165 -8.19 -5.44 -8.17
N ASP A 166 -7.27 -5.11 -7.26
CA ASP A 166 -7.53 -4.13 -6.20
C ASP A 166 -7.35 -2.69 -6.69
N ARG A 167 -8.46 -1.98 -6.84
CA ARG A 167 -8.46 -0.57 -7.22
C ARG A 167 -9.30 0.24 -6.23
N PRO A 168 -8.69 1.02 -5.31
CA PRO A 168 -7.26 1.10 -4.99
C PRO A 168 -6.75 -0.05 -4.10
N PHE A 169 -5.45 -0.36 -4.13
CA PHE A 169 -4.84 -1.40 -3.27
C PHE A 169 -5.18 -1.24 -1.77
N GLN A 170 -5.28 -2.34 -1.02
CA GLN A 170 -5.65 -2.34 0.41
C GLN A 170 -4.54 -2.81 1.37
N TRP A 171 -3.28 -2.67 0.97
CA TRP A 171 -2.11 -3.16 1.72
C TRP A 171 -2.03 -2.63 3.16
N GLY A 172 -2.56 -1.43 3.40
CA GLY A 172 -2.55 -0.75 4.70
C GLY A 172 -1.19 -0.15 5.06
N SER A 173 -1.19 0.80 5.99
CA SER A 173 0.02 1.49 6.48
C SER A 173 0.19 1.42 7.99
N ARG A 174 -0.84 0.92 8.70
CA ARG A 174 -0.91 0.84 10.16
C ARG A 174 -1.68 -0.42 10.57
N ARG A 175 -1.34 -0.96 11.74
CA ARG A 175 -2.03 -2.09 12.38
C ARG A 175 -2.44 -1.72 13.80
N ILE A 176 -3.71 -1.41 13.99
CA ILE A 176 -4.37 -1.37 15.30
C ILE A 176 -5.05 -2.71 15.55
N GLY A 177 -5.75 -3.22 14.53
CA GLY A 177 -6.22 -4.60 14.46
C GLY A 177 -5.21 -5.52 13.74
N PRO A 178 -5.52 -6.83 13.66
CA PRO A 178 -4.73 -7.80 12.91
C PRO A 178 -4.71 -7.52 11.40
N ASP A 179 -3.71 -8.07 10.71
CA ASP A 179 -3.70 -8.12 9.25
C ASP A 179 -4.80 -9.07 8.74
N LEU A 180 -5.53 -8.65 7.71
CA LEU A 180 -6.67 -9.35 7.14
C LEU A 180 -6.38 -10.05 5.82
N ALA A 181 -5.16 -10.00 5.28
CA ALA A 181 -4.83 -10.55 3.95
C ALA A 181 -5.08 -12.07 3.83
N ARG A 182 -5.31 -12.75 4.95
CA ARG A 182 -5.56 -14.19 5.06
C ARG A 182 -6.77 -14.46 5.96
N GLU A 183 -7.73 -13.55 6.02
CA GLU A 183 -8.89 -13.71 6.89
C GLU A 183 -9.90 -14.72 6.34
N GLY A 184 -9.96 -14.89 5.01
CA GLY A 184 -10.92 -15.76 4.38
C GLY A 184 -10.92 -17.18 4.93
N GLY A 185 -12.09 -17.65 5.37
CA GLY A 185 -12.28 -18.98 5.95
C GLY A 185 -11.71 -19.19 7.37
N LYS A 186 -11.09 -18.19 8.00
CA LYS A 186 -10.61 -18.33 9.39
C LYS A 186 -11.71 -18.22 10.43
N GLN A 187 -12.68 -17.37 10.17
CA GLN A 187 -13.83 -17.14 11.04
C GLN A 187 -15.11 -17.46 10.29
N SER A 188 -16.16 -17.83 11.02
CA SER A 188 -17.45 -18.10 10.40
C SER A 188 -18.18 -16.81 10.02
N SER A 189 -19.16 -16.89 9.10
CA SER A 189 -19.97 -15.72 8.73
C SER A 189 -20.71 -15.15 9.95
N LEU A 190 -21.17 -16.01 10.87
CA LEU A 190 -21.77 -15.56 12.13
C LEU A 190 -20.75 -14.85 13.04
N TRP A 191 -19.52 -15.35 13.12
CA TRP A 191 -18.48 -14.67 13.90
C TRP A 191 -18.25 -13.24 13.37
N HIS A 192 -18.14 -13.06 12.05
CA HIS A 192 -18.00 -11.73 11.47
C HIS A 192 -19.23 -10.86 11.73
N TRP A 193 -20.44 -11.41 11.64
CA TRP A 193 -21.68 -10.72 11.97
C TRP A 193 -21.65 -10.19 13.41
N LEU A 194 -21.36 -11.05 14.38
CA LEU A 194 -21.27 -10.69 15.80
C LEU A 194 -20.12 -9.72 16.07
N HIS A 195 -18.98 -9.89 15.40
CA HIS A 195 -17.85 -8.97 15.52
C HIS A 195 -18.18 -7.58 14.99
N LEU A 196 -18.91 -7.45 13.90
CA LEU A 196 -19.38 -6.16 13.39
C LEU A 196 -20.43 -5.54 14.32
N GLU A 197 -21.30 -6.35 14.94
CA GLU A 197 -22.27 -5.88 15.92
C GLU A 197 -21.60 -5.35 17.18
N ASN A 198 -20.76 -6.16 17.79
CA ASN A 198 -20.01 -5.78 18.97
C ASN A 198 -18.71 -6.59 19.02
N PRO A 199 -17.57 -5.97 18.64
CA PRO A 199 -16.28 -6.65 18.60
C PRO A 199 -15.89 -7.31 19.94
N GLU A 200 -16.28 -6.71 21.07
CA GLU A 200 -15.95 -7.24 22.41
C GLU A 200 -16.65 -8.56 22.74
N GLN A 201 -17.78 -8.88 22.08
CA GLN A 201 -18.50 -10.13 22.33
C GLN A 201 -17.70 -11.36 21.92
N VAL A 202 -16.95 -11.26 20.82
CA VAL A 202 -16.19 -12.38 20.25
C VAL A 202 -14.68 -12.17 20.34
N SER A 203 -14.23 -10.95 20.61
CA SER A 203 -12.84 -10.58 20.86
C SER A 203 -12.74 -9.70 22.11
N PRO A 204 -12.67 -10.29 23.32
CA PRO A 204 -12.61 -9.53 24.57
C PRO A 204 -11.43 -8.56 24.60
N GLY A 205 -11.70 -7.29 24.92
CA GLY A 205 -10.71 -6.21 24.92
C GLY A 205 -10.39 -5.64 23.52
N SER A 206 -11.21 -5.94 22.52
CA SER A 206 -11.10 -5.32 21.19
C SER A 206 -11.29 -3.79 21.28
N VAL A 207 -10.41 -3.06 20.60
CA VAL A 207 -10.51 -1.60 20.44
C VAL A 207 -11.21 -1.21 19.14
N MET A 208 -11.70 -2.19 18.37
CA MET A 208 -12.42 -1.94 17.13
C MET A 208 -13.77 -1.27 17.44
N PRO A 209 -14.17 -0.23 16.70
CA PRO A 209 -15.52 0.33 16.82
C PRO A 209 -16.59 -0.70 16.44
N SER A 210 -17.78 -0.56 17.01
CA SER A 210 -18.96 -1.26 16.54
C SER A 210 -19.40 -0.69 15.18
N TYR A 211 -19.78 -1.58 14.26
CA TYR A 211 -20.32 -1.27 12.93
C TYR A 211 -21.78 -1.71 12.81
N VAL A 212 -22.55 -1.59 13.90
CA VAL A 212 -23.99 -1.93 13.94
C VAL A 212 -24.78 -1.28 12.81
N HIS A 213 -24.42 -0.06 12.39
CA HIS A 213 -25.09 0.62 11.29
C HIS A 213 -25.02 -0.16 9.97
N LEU A 214 -24.01 -0.99 9.73
CA LEU A 214 -23.94 -1.84 8.53
C LEU A 214 -24.97 -2.97 8.56
N LEU A 215 -25.33 -3.41 9.76
CA LEU A 215 -26.35 -4.42 9.99
C LEU A 215 -27.75 -3.80 9.82
N ASP A 216 -27.91 -2.53 10.17
CA ASP A 216 -29.17 -1.78 10.07
C ASP A 216 -29.37 -1.06 8.72
N THR A 217 -28.41 -1.15 7.80
CA THR A 217 -28.46 -0.44 6.51
C THR A 217 -28.61 -1.42 5.35
N LYS A 218 -29.60 -1.16 4.50
CA LYS A 218 -29.83 -1.92 3.26
C LYS A 218 -28.69 -1.71 2.25
N ILE A 219 -28.22 -2.79 1.62
CA ILE A 219 -27.32 -2.69 0.47
C ILE A 219 -28.09 -2.26 -0.79
N ASN A 220 -27.49 -1.37 -1.57
CA ASN A 220 -28.03 -0.96 -2.85
C ASN A 220 -27.55 -1.89 -3.97
N PHE A 221 -28.32 -2.95 -4.24
CA PHE A 221 -28.05 -3.90 -5.33
C PHE A 221 -28.14 -3.26 -6.71
N GLU A 222 -28.91 -2.19 -6.89
CA GLU A 222 -29.12 -1.53 -8.19
C GLU A 222 -27.83 -0.84 -8.69
N MET A 223 -26.92 -0.48 -7.78
CA MET A 223 -25.63 0.14 -8.11
C MET A 223 -24.52 -0.88 -8.37
N ILE A 224 -24.76 -2.17 -8.17
CA ILE A 224 -23.73 -3.21 -8.36
C ILE A 224 -23.30 -3.33 -9.82
N PRO A 225 -24.20 -3.33 -10.82
CA PRO A 225 -23.80 -3.35 -12.23
C PRO A 225 -22.80 -2.25 -12.60
N GLU A 226 -23.00 -1.01 -12.10
CA GLU A 226 -22.08 0.09 -12.36
C GLU A 226 -20.70 -0.13 -11.74
N ARG A 227 -20.63 -0.74 -10.54
CA ARG A 227 -19.36 -1.10 -9.88
C ARG A 227 -18.60 -2.16 -10.67
N VAL A 228 -19.31 -3.21 -11.11
CA VAL A 228 -18.74 -4.28 -11.93
C VAL A 228 -18.28 -3.74 -13.27
N TRP A 229 -19.06 -2.88 -13.92
CA TRP A 229 -18.65 -2.19 -15.14
C TRP A 229 -17.37 -1.38 -14.93
N ALA A 230 -17.27 -0.62 -13.84
CA ALA A 230 -16.06 0.16 -13.53
C ALA A 230 -14.85 -0.76 -13.32
N ALA A 231 -15.00 -1.87 -12.59
CA ALA A 231 -13.94 -2.86 -12.42
C ALA A 231 -13.53 -3.49 -13.76
N GLN A 232 -14.49 -3.82 -14.62
CA GLN A 232 -14.23 -4.35 -15.97
C GLN A 232 -13.48 -3.34 -16.85
N ALA A 233 -13.92 -2.08 -16.85
CA ALA A 233 -13.27 -0.99 -17.58
C ALA A 233 -11.81 -0.77 -17.14
N MET A 234 -11.49 -1.11 -15.89
CA MET A 234 -10.13 -1.06 -15.36
C MET A 234 -9.32 -2.36 -15.58
N GLY A 235 -9.88 -3.35 -16.28
CA GLY A 235 -9.20 -4.57 -16.72
C GLY A 235 -9.52 -5.85 -15.94
N ALA A 236 -10.55 -5.87 -15.09
CA ALA A 236 -10.98 -7.10 -14.42
C ALA A 236 -11.83 -7.97 -15.39
N PRO A 237 -11.43 -9.23 -15.69
CA PRO A 237 -12.16 -10.09 -16.60
C PRO A 237 -13.39 -10.72 -15.93
N TYR A 238 -14.58 -10.24 -16.27
CA TYR A 238 -15.85 -10.89 -15.91
C TYR A 238 -16.37 -11.74 -17.08
N ASP A 239 -16.87 -12.94 -16.77
CA ASP A 239 -17.37 -13.94 -17.71
C ASP A 239 -18.90 -13.95 -17.86
N PHE A 240 -19.60 -13.10 -17.09
CA PHE A 240 -21.04 -12.91 -17.13
C PHE A 240 -21.42 -11.54 -17.71
N ASP A 241 -22.70 -11.38 -18.11
CA ASP A 241 -23.23 -10.08 -18.51
C ASP A 241 -23.36 -9.17 -17.29
N ILE A 242 -22.84 -7.93 -17.38
CA ILE A 242 -22.93 -6.93 -16.31
C ILE A 242 -24.38 -6.73 -15.85
N ALA A 243 -25.37 -6.88 -16.73
CA ALA A 243 -26.78 -6.81 -16.37
C ALA A 243 -27.19 -7.82 -15.27
N ASP A 244 -26.54 -8.99 -15.23
CA ASP A 244 -26.82 -10.06 -14.26
C ASP A 244 -26.12 -9.84 -12.90
N SER A 245 -25.26 -8.83 -12.78
CA SER A 245 -24.43 -8.59 -11.59
C SER A 245 -25.25 -8.47 -10.30
N ALA A 246 -26.42 -7.82 -10.38
CA ALA A 246 -27.29 -7.63 -9.23
C ALA A 246 -27.90 -8.96 -8.75
N ASP A 247 -28.31 -9.82 -9.67
CA ASP A 247 -28.89 -11.12 -9.35
C ASP A 247 -27.83 -12.11 -8.84
N ILE A 248 -26.63 -12.07 -9.41
CA ILE A 248 -25.47 -12.82 -8.91
C ILE A 248 -25.16 -12.40 -7.47
N ALA A 249 -25.14 -11.09 -7.20
CA ALA A 249 -24.90 -10.58 -5.85
C ALA A 249 -25.99 -11.01 -4.86
N ARG A 250 -27.27 -10.95 -5.25
CA ARG A 250 -28.39 -11.39 -4.39
C ARG A 250 -28.29 -12.86 -4.03
N LYS A 251 -28.04 -13.73 -5.02
CA LYS A 251 -27.86 -15.17 -4.79
C LYS A 251 -26.71 -15.46 -3.81
N GLN A 252 -25.58 -14.78 -3.97
CA GLN A 252 -24.46 -14.93 -3.04
C GLN A 252 -24.82 -14.42 -1.63
N ALA A 253 -25.56 -13.30 -1.55
CA ALA A 253 -25.98 -12.73 -0.27
C ALA A 253 -26.94 -13.67 0.48
N GLU A 254 -27.85 -14.32 -0.23
CA GLU A 254 -28.75 -15.34 0.32
C GLU A 254 -27.97 -16.52 0.90
N VAL A 255 -26.94 -17.01 0.20
CA VAL A 255 -26.09 -18.12 0.68
C VAL A 255 -25.36 -17.74 1.97
N ILE A 256 -24.73 -16.56 2.02
CA ILE A 256 -23.99 -16.10 3.20
C ILE A 256 -24.94 -15.81 4.37
N ALA A 257 -26.10 -15.21 4.09
CA ALA A 257 -27.12 -14.99 5.11
C ALA A 257 -27.68 -16.30 5.66
N ALA A 258 -27.90 -17.30 4.80
CA ALA A 258 -28.32 -18.63 5.22
C ALA A 258 -27.25 -19.28 6.12
N ASP A 259 -25.96 -19.11 5.81
CA ASP A 259 -24.86 -19.56 6.68
C ASP A 259 -24.91 -18.89 8.06
N VAL A 260 -25.06 -17.56 8.12
CA VAL A 260 -25.24 -16.80 9.37
C VAL A 260 -26.43 -17.34 10.18
N VAL A 261 -27.59 -17.50 9.54
CA VAL A 261 -28.82 -17.98 10.19
C VAL A 261 -28.66 -19.42 10.69
N SER A 262 -28.04 -20.30 9.90
CA SER A 262 -27.86 -21.71 10.25
C SER A 262 -27.00 -21.90 11.50
N GLN A 263 -26.10 -20.95 11.76
CA GLN A 263 -25.22 -20.95 12.93
C GLN A 263 -25.86 -20.27 14.16
N GLY A 264 -27.11 -19.77 14.05
CA GLY A 264 -27.83 -19.12 15.13
C GLY A 264 -27.90 -17.59 15.06
N GLY A 265 -27.51 -17.00 13.93
CA GLY A 265 -27.68 -15.57 13.66
C GLY A 265 -29.12 -15.18 13.35
N PRO A 266 -29.41 -13.87 13.30
CA PRO A 266 -30.76 -13.38 13.02
C PRO A 266 -31.15 -13.62 11.56
N VAL A 267 -32.44 -13.94 11.34
CA VAL A 267 -33.04 -13.98 9.98
C VAL A 267 -33.32 -12.57 9.46
N GLN A 268 -33.70 -11.68 10.38
CA GLN A 268 -34.01 -10.29 10.11
C GLN A 268 -33.47 -9.41 11.24
N ARG A 269 -33.12 -8.17 10.91
CA ARG A 269 -32.72 -7.13 11.85
C ARG A 269 -33.63 -5.92 11.65
N GLY A 270 -34.50 -5.69 12.62
CA GLY A 270 -35.61 -4.75 12.44
C GLY A 270 -36.51 -5.18 11.29
N GLU A 271 -36.62 -4.34 10.27
CA GLU A 271 -37.41 -4.59 9.06
C GLU A 271 -36.59 -5.16 7.89
N LEU A 272 -35.26 -5.27 8.05
CA LEU A 272 -34.37 -5.76 7.00
C LEU A 272 -34.11 -7.25 7.16
N MET A 273 -34.20 -7.99 6.07
CA MET A 273 -33.68 -9.36 6.02
C MET A 273 -32.16 -9.34 6.07
N THR A 274 -31.55 -10.34 6.69
CA THR A 274 -30.09 -10.40 6.85
C THR A 274 -29.33 -10.27 5.53
N PHE A 275 -29.79 -10.94 4.46
CA PHE A 275 -29.17 -10.86 3.11
C PHE A 275 -29.25 -9.48 2.47
N ASP A 276 -30.18 -8.63 2.92
CA ASP A 276 -30.38 -7.27 2.39
C ASP A 276 -29.46 -6.24 3.07
N THR A 277 -28.64 -6.64 4.04
CA THR A 277 -27.78 -5.72 4.82
C THR A 277 -26.43 -5.46 4.15
N LYS A 278 -25.85 -4.27 4.38
CA LYS A 278 -24.48 -3.95 3.97
C LYS A 278 -23.45 -4.88 4.61
N ALA A 279 -23.72 -5.34 5.84
CA ALA A 279 -22.83 -6.25 6.55
C ALA A 279 -22.61 -7.57 5.78
N ILE A 280 -23.63 -8.13 5.13
CA ILE A 280 -23.46 -9.37 4.35
C ILE A 280 -22.50 -9.19 3.18
N ALA A 281 -22.52 -8.04 2.50
CA ALA A 281 -21.55 -7.76 1.46
C ALA A 281 -20.12 -7.64 2.02
N LEU A 282 -19.94 -6.95 3.15
CA LEU A 282 -18.64 -6.87 3.81
C LEU A 282 -18.14 -8.25 4.25
N ILE A 283 -19.02 -9.11 4.77
CA ILE A 283 -18.68 -10.48 5.15
C ILE A 283 -18.27 -11.28 3.90
N ALA A 284 -18.97 -11.14 2.78
CA ALA A 284 -18.59 -11.77 1.51
C ALA A 284 -17.17 -11.41 1.10
N PHE A 285 -16.82 -10.12 1.15
CA PHE A 285 -15.47 -9.65 0.89
C PHE A 285 -14.45 -10.25 1.86
N LEU A 286 -14.69 -10.21 3.17
CA LEU A 286 -13.74 -10.73 4.16
C LEU A 286 -13.52 -12.24 4.03
N GLN A 287 -14.57 -13.00 3.74
CA GLN A 287 -14.49 -14.44 3.50
C GLN A 287 -13.67 -14.79 2.24
N ARG A 288 -13.62 -13.86 1.29
CA ARG A 288 -12.88 -14.03 0.04
C ARG A 288 -11.39 -13.71 0.17
N VAL A 289 -11.00 -12.79 1.04
CA VAL A 289 -9.62 -12.26 1.12
C VAL A 289 -8.60 -13.36 1.43
N GLY A 290 -7.64 -13.56 0.52
CA GLY A 290 -6.49 -14.46 0.71
C GLY A 290 -6.74 -15.93 0.39
N THR A 291 -7.92 -16.28 -0.15
CA THR A 291 -8.29 -17.67 -0.44
C THR A 291 -7.73 -18.19 -1.78
N ASP A 292 -7.61 -17.34 -2.80
CA ASP A 292 -7.20 -17.73 -4.16
C ASP A 292 -5.86 -18.46 -4.23
N ILE A 293 -4.91 -18.09 -3.38
CA ILE A 293 -3.55 -18.65 -3.42
C ILE A 293 -3.51 -20.13 -3.02
N PHE A 294 -4.58 -20.64 -2.43
CA PHE A 294 -4.74 -22.05 -2.03
C PHE A 294 -5.63 -22.83 -2.99
N ALA A 295 -6.26 -22.17 -3.97
CA ALA A 295 -7.05 -22.85 -4.98
C ALA A 295 -6.14 -23.62 -5.94
N THR A 296 -6.64 -24.76 -6.44
CA THR A 296 -5.96 -25.51 -7.50
C THR A 296 -6.16 -24.79 -8.82
N PRO A 297 -5.11 -24.50 -9.60
CA PRO A 297 -5.26 -23.92 -10.94
C PRO A 297 -6.14 -24.83 -11.81
N GLU A 298 -7.13 -24.24 -12.47
CA GLU A 298 -7.85 -24.90 -13.53
C GLU A 298 -6.87 -25.17 -14.68
N ALA A 299 -6.92 -26.37 -15.27
CA ALA A 299 -6.01 -26.72 -16.35
C ALA A 299 -6.22 -25.74 -17.51
N GLU A 300 -5.15 -25.07 -17.97
CA GLU A 300 -5.25 -24.21 -19.14
C GLU A 300 -5.76 -25.04 -20.33
N PRO A 301 -6.72 -24.51 -21.14
CA PRO A 301 -6.99 -25.09 -22.44
C PRO A 301 -5.67 -25.11 -23.19
N THR A 302 -5.28 -26.28 -23.67
CA THR A 302 -4.03 -26.47 -24.41
C THR A 302 -4.07 -25.52 -25.60
N GLU A 303 -3.32 -24.41 -25.56
CA GLU A 303 -3.10 -23.59 -26.74
C GLU A 303 -2.41 -24.50 -27.77
N GLU A 304 -3.14 -24.86 -28.83
CA GLU A 304 -2.53 -25.42 -30.02
C GLU A 304 -1.56 -24.37 -30.56
N THR A 305 -0.26 -24.60 -30.34
CA THR A 305 0.81 -23.85 -30.98
C THR A 305 0.53 -23.84 -32.49
N PRO A 306 0.41 -22.67 -33.15
CA PRO A 306 0.32 -22.63 -34.60
C PRO A 306 1.57 -23.29 -35.17
N GLY A 307 1.38 -24.35 -35.95
CA GLY A 307 2.44 -25.17 -36.51
C GLY A 307 3.52 -24.32 -37.17
N ASP A 308 4.75 -24.57 -36.77
CA ASP A 308 5.95 -24.02 -37.38
C ASP A 308 6.03 -24.53 -38.84
N PRO A 309 6.01 -23.65 -39.86
CA PRO A 309 6.21 -24.09 -41.22
C PRO A 309 7.72 -24.19 -41.49
N ALA A 310 8.14 -25.37 -41.96
CA ALA A 310 9.45 -25.70 -42.54
C ALA A 310 10.52 -26.26 -41.60
N ALA A 311 10.40 -27.56 -41.31
CA ALA A 311 11.56 -28.43 -41.44
C ALA A 311 11.67 -28.82 -42.93
N ALA A 312 12.55 -28.14 -43.67
CA ALA A 312 12.99 -28.61 -44.96
C ALA A 312 13.75 -29.92 -44.78
N GLU A 313 13.32 -30.96 -45.50
CA GLU A 313 14.02 -32.24 -45.61
C GLU A 313 15.47 -32.02 -46.05
N GLU A 314 16.43 -32.44 -45.23
CA GLU A 314 17.80 -32.66 -45.68
C GLU A 314 17.84 -33.97 -46.50
N PRO A 315 18.49 -34.02 -47.67
CA PRO A 315 18.58 -35.25 -48.43
C PRO A 315 19.62 -36.19 -47.79
N GLU A 316 19.23 -37.45 -47.63
CA GLU A 316 20.07 -38.56 -47.21
C GLU A 316 21.31 -38.67 -48.11
N THR A 317 22.50 -38.56 -47.52
CA THR A 317 23.74 -38.95 -48.20
C THR A 317 23.89 -40.47 -48.15
N GLU A 318 23.69 -41.07 -49.33
CA GLU A 318 23.91 -42.48 -49.65
C GLU A 318 25.36 -42.90 -49.37
N GLU A 319 25.54 -43.85 -48.47
CA GLU A 319 26.80 -44.53 -48.18
C GLU A 319 27.16 -45.47 -49.36
N VAL A 320 28.06 -45.03 -50.24
CA VAL A 320 28.64 -45.90 -51.28
C VAL A 320 29.98 -46.43 -50.80
N ALA A 321 29.97 -47.70 -50.40
CA ALA A 321 31.15 -48.53 -50.20
C ALA A 321 31.91 -48.74 -51.52
N ALA A 322 33.25 -48.63 -51.51
CA ALA A 322 34.16 -49.59 -52.17
C ALA A 322 35.66 -49.20 -52.04
N ARG A 323 36.43 -50.20 -51.56
CA ARG A 323 37.88 -50.48 -51.67
C ARG A 323 38.82 -49.94 -50.61
#